data_AF-A0A7Y3GNG4-F1
#
_entry.id   AF-A0A7Y3GNG4-F1
#
_cell.length_a   1.000
_cell.length_b   1.000
_cell.length_c   1.000
_cell.angle_alpha   90.00
_cell.angle_beta   90.00
_cell.angle_gamma   90.00
#
_symmetry.space_group_name_H-M   'P 1'
#
loop_
_entity.id
_entity.type
_entity.pdbx_description
1 polymer ?
#
loop_
_entity_poly.entity_id
_entity_poly.type
_entity_poly.pdbx_seq_one_letter_code
_entity_poly.pdbx_strand_id
1 'polypeptide(L)'
;MLSSRKRLDRAYNEAKRIPFNDRSKFILLSDCHRGDNSFADDFANNRNIYFHALKHYYSNGYEYCELGDGDELWENLSFRSILDAHKNVFMLLRAFHEEERLHMIWGNHDMVYRDPEYVNKHLSTYFDPKTDEDVELFCNIEYNEAIVLKHSESGQEIFMTHGHQADWWNYIFWRWSRFLVRILWKPLNVMGIADPTSPAKNYKELIKVERRIKKWIVDNDNRLTVVGHTHRPRFPEPG
;
A
#
# COMPACT_ATOMS: atom_id res chain seq x y z
N MET A 1 12.90 21.41 5.91
CA MET A 1 11.87 20.34 5.87
C MET A 1 11.09 20.45 4.57
N LEU A 2 10.92 19.35 3.81
CA LEU A 2 9.95 19.35 2.71
C LEU A 2 8.53 19.45 3.28
N SER A 3 7.74 20.39 2.78
CA SER A 3 6.33 20.49 3.14
C SER A 3 5.52 19.35 2.54
N SER A 4 4.34 19.06 3.08
CA SER A 4 3.42 18.06 2.51
C SER A 4 3.12 18.32 1.03
N ARG A 5 3.00 19.60 0.64
CA ARG A 5 2.84 20.00 -0.77
C ARG A 5 4.01 19.50 -1.63
N LYS A 6 5.25 19.77 -1.23
CA LYS A 6 6.42 19.33 -2.03
C LYS A 6 6.51 17.80 -2.18
N ARG A 7 6.10 17.04 -1.15
CA ARG A 7 6.08 15.58 -1.23
C ARG A 7 4.99 15.07 -2.18
N LEU A 8 3.79 15.65 -2.10
CA LEU A 8 2.70 15.32 -3.03
C LEU A 8 3.03 15.74 -4.47
N ASP A 9 3.62 16.92 -4.66
CA ASP A 9 4.08 17.38 -5.99
C ASP A 9 5.11 16.42 -6.57
N ARG A 10 6.10 16.00 -5.77
CA ARG A 10 7.10 15.03 -6.22
C ARG A 10 6.47 13.67 -6.54
N ALA A 11 5.65 13.14 -5.64
CA ALA A 11 4.96 11.87 -5.85
C ALA A 11 4.14 11.89 -7.14
N TYR A 12 3.43 12.98 -7.43
CA TYR A 12 2.69 13.14 -8.68
C TYR A 12 3.61 13.24 -9.92
N ASN A 13 4.67 14.04 -9.85
CA ASN A 13 5.56 14.25 -10.99
C ASN A 13 6.35 12.99 -11.37
N GLU A 14 6.74 12.19 -10.38
CA GLU A 14 7.50 10.95 -10.53
C GLU A 14 6.60 9.70 -10.61
N ALA A 15 5.28 9.86 -10.58
CA ALA A 15 4.34 8.74 -10.57
C ALA A 15 4.46 7.88 -11.83
N LYS A 16 4.32 6.56 -11.67
CA LYS A 16 4.16 5.62 -12.79
C LYS A 16 2.86 5.97 -13.53
N ARG A 17 2.95 6.20 -14.83
CA ARG A 17 1.80 6.54 -15.67
C ARG A 17 1.29 5.29 -16.37
N ILE A 18 0.03 4.95 -16.15
CA ILE A 18 -0.62 3.77 -16.73
C ILE A 18 -1.77 4.25 -17.62
N PRO A 19 -1.74 3.98 -18.93
CA PRO A 19 -2.84 4.35 -19.82
C PRO A 19 -4.06 3.47 -19.55
N PHE A 20 -5.26 4.04 -19.64
CA PHE A 20 -6.51 3.28 -19.60
C PHE A 20 -7.51 3.75 -20.66
N ASN A 21 -8.56 2.97 -20.88
CA ASN A 21 -9.69 3.29 -21.75
C ASN A 21 -11.01 2.79 -21.13
N ASP A 22 -12.13 3.00 -21.83
CA ASP A 22 -13.48 2.63 -21.38
C ASP A 22 -13.70 1.13 -21.10
N ARG A 23 -12.77 0.26 -21.50
CA ARG A 23 -12.81 -1.19 -21.26
C ARG A 23 -11.85 -1.65 -20.17
N SER A 24 -10.92 -0.80 -19.75
CA SER A 24 -9.97 -1.11 -18.68
C SER A 24 -10.70 -1.34 -17.36
N LYS A 25 -10.21 -2.30 -16.58
CA LYS A 25 -10.80 -2.66 -15.28
C LYS A 25 -9.71 -2.66 -14.23
N PHE A 26 -9.89 -1.88 -13.17
CA PHE A 26 -8.92 -1.77 -12.09
C PHE A 26 -9.55 -2.17 -10.75
N ILE A 27 -8.74 -2.75 -9.88
CA ILE A 27 -9.02 -2.85 -8.45
C ILE A 27 -8.00 -2.03 -7.68
N LEU A 28 -8.50 -1.25 -6.72
CA LEU A 28 -7.68 -0.43 -5.85
C LEU A 28 -7.81 -1.00 -4.43
N LEU A 29 -6.73 -1.55 -3.90
CA LEU A 29 -6.66 -1.99 -2.50
C LEU A 29 -5.57 -1.20 -1.78
N SER A 30 -5.76 -0.93 -0.50
CA SER A 30 -4.84 -0.16 0.33
C SER A 30 -4.95 -0.64 1.76
N ASP A 31 -3.92 -0.42 2.57
CA ASP A 31 -3.97 -0.64 4.03
C ASP A 31 -4.41 -2.09 4.32
N CYS A 32 -3.83 -3.05 3.58
CA CYS A 32 -4.13 -4.47 3.79
C CYS A 32 -3.48 -4.98 5.08
N HIS A 33 -2.31 -4.45 5.44
CA HIS A 33 -1.54 -4.81 6.63
C HIS A 33 -1.38 -6.32 6.82
N ARG A 34 -0.98 -7.03 5.76
CA ARG A 34 -0.72 -8.48 5.82
C ARG A 34 0.39 -8.77 6.85
N GLY A 35 0.04 -9.46 7.93
CA GLY A 35 0.97 -9.83 9.00
C GLY A 35 1.47 -11.27 8.92
N ASP A 36 1.87 -11.82 10.08
CA ASP A 36 2.45 -13.17 10.24
C ASP A 36 1.42 -14.24 10.65
N ASN A 37 0.12 -13.95 10.52
CA ASN A 37 -1.00 -14.78 10.96
C ASN A 37 -0.99 -15.11 12.47
N SER A 38 -0.29 -14.30 13.28
CA SER A 38 -0.37 -14.32 14.74
C SER A 38 -1.63 -13.61 15.24
N PHE A 39 -1.82 -13.56 16.56
CA PHE A 39 -2.93 -12.82 17.18
C PHE A 39 -2.87 -11.31 16.90
N ALA A 40 -1.68 -10.76 16.61
CA ALA A 40 -1.50 -9.35 16.27
C ALA A 40 -1.75 -9.08 14.77
N ASP A 41 -1.94 -10.11 13.93
CA ASP A 41 -2.21 -9.93 12.51
C ASP A 41 -3.69 -9.63 12.24
N ASP A 42 -4.01 -8.35 12.11
CA ASP A 42 -5.36 -7.88 11.80
C ASP A 42 -5.87 -8.37 10.43
N PHE A 43 -4.98 -8.59 9.45
CA PHE A 43 -5.34 -9.12 8.13
C PHE A 43 -5.78 -10.59 8.19
N ALA A 44 -5.29 -11.37 9.15
CA ALA A 44 -5.57 -12.79 9.26
C ALA A 44 -7.07 -13.12 9.27
N ASN A 45 -7.89 -12.26 9.88
CA ASN A 45 -9.35 -12.42 9.93
C ASN A 45 -10.01 -12.16 8.56
N ASN A 46 -9.41 -11.31 7.72
CA ASN A 46 -9.92 -10.92 6.41
C ASN A 46 -9.29 -11.71 5.25
N ARG A 47 -8.28 -12.54 5.50
CA ARG A 47 -7.50 -13.24 4.45
C ARG A 47 -8.38 -14.02 3.46
N ASN A 48 -9.43 -14.68 3.94
CA ASN A 48 -10.30 -15.51 3.11
C ASN A 48 -11.16 -14.66 2.18
N ILE A 49 -11.84 -13.64 2.71
CA ILE A 49 -12.68 -12.75 1.89
C ILE A 49 -11.83 -11.98 0.88
N TYR A 50 -10.65 -11.51 1.30
CA TYR A 50 -9.67 -10.87 0.44
C TYR A 50 -9.25 -11.81 -0.70
N PHE A 51 -8.84 -13.04 -0.39
CA PHE A 51 -8.39 -14.01 -1.39
C PHE A 51 -9.48 -14.37 -2.40
N HIS A 52 -10.72 -14.57 -1.93
CA HIS A 52 -11.85 -14.86 -2.80
C HIS A 52 -12.17 -13.71 -3.74
N ALA A 53 -12.17 -12.47 -3.23
CA ALA A 53 -12.37 -11.28 -4.06
C ALA A 53 -11.25 -11.13 -5.09
N LEU A 54 -10.00 -11.23 -4.65
CA LEU A 54 -8.84 -11.12 -5.54
C LEU A 54 -8.87 -12.17 -6.66
N LYS A 55 -9.26 -13.41 -6.34
CA LYS A 55 -9.38 -14.48 -7.34
C LYS A 55 -10.47 -14.19 -8.36
N HIS A 56 -11.59 -13.61 -7.93
CA HIS A 56 -12.65 -13.18 -8.83
C HIS A 56 -12.15 -12.10 -9.80
N TYR A 57 -11.49 -11.06 -9.28
CA TYR A 57 -10.95 -9.97 -10.10
C TYR A 57 -9.88 -10.45 -11.07
N TYR A 58 -8.98 -11.32 -10.61
CA TYR A 58 -7.97 -11.96 -11.46
C TYR A 58 -8.62 -12.66 -12.66
N SER A 59 -9.62 -13.50 -12.39
CA SER A 59 -10.33 -14.29 -13.40
C SER A 59 -11.15 -13.45 -14.38
N ASN A 60 -11.48 -12.20 -14.03
CA ASN A 60 -12.26 -11.28 -14.87
C ASN A 60 -11.41 -10.22 -15.58
N GLY A 61 -10.08 -10.39 -15.59
CA GLY A 61 -9.14 -9.55 -16.34
C GLY A 61 -8.94 -8.15 -15.77
N TYR A 62 -9.03 -7.99 -14.44
CA TYR A 62 -8.73 -6.72 -13.78
C TYR A 62 -7.22 -6.50 -13.66
N GLU A 63 -6.79 -5.24 -13.62
CA GLU A 63 -5.47 -4.80 -13.19
C GLU A 63 -5.50 -4.47 -11.69
N TYR A 64 -4.47 -4.87 -10.95
CA TYR A 64 -4.34 -4.70 -9.51
C TYR A 64 -3.46 -3.49 -9.18
N CYS A 65 -4.02 -2.52 -8.48
CA CYS A 65 -3.27 -1.40 -7.91
C CYS A 65 -3.31 -1.48 -6.37
N GLU A 66 -2.17 -1.74 -5.74
CA GLU A 66 -2.01 -1.59 -4.30
C GLU A 66 -1.53 -0.19 -3.96
N LEU A 67 -2.31 0.53 -3.15
CA LEU A 67 -2.06 1.92 -2.80
C LEU A 67 -1.24 2.07 -1.51
N GLY A 68 -0.37 1.10 -1.19
CA GLY A 68 0.51 1.13 -0.02
C GLY A 68 -0.06 0.48 1.23
N ASP A 69 0.83 0.27 2.21
CA ASP A 69 0.58 -0.46 3.46
C ASP A 69 -0.04 -1.85 3.19
N GLY A 70 0.52 -2.52 2.19
CA GLY A 70 0.12 -3.87 1.83
C GLY A 70 0.59 -4.88 2.87
N ASP A 71 1.85 -4.76 3.27
CA ASP A 71 2.52 -5.66 4.19
C ASP A 71 2.85 -4.96 5.52
N GLU A 72 2.57 -5.62 6.65
CA GLU A 72 2.76 -5.07 7.98
C GLU A 72 4.21 -5.21 8.46
N LEU A 73 5.13 -4.49 7.80
CA LEU A 73 6.56 -4.52 8.12
C LEU A 73 6.93 -3.61 9.30
N TRP A 74 5.98 -2.88 9.89
CA TRP A 74 6.26 -2.24 11.16
C TRP A 74 6.20 -3.24 12.29
N GLU A 75 5.21 -4.13 12.34
CA GLU A 75 5.14 -5.16 13.40
C GLU A 75 6.00 -6.40 13.11
N ASN A 76 6.24 -6.71 11.83
CA ASN A 76 6.96 -7.91 11.42
C ASN A 76 8.41 -7.59 11.04
N LEU A 77 9.33 -8.48 11.42
CA LEU A 77 10.77 -8.28 11.20
C LEU A 77 11.19 -8.56 9.75
N SER A 78 10.47 -9.44 9.06
CA SER A 78 10.82 -9.91 7.73
C SER A 78 9.59 -10.09 6.85
N PHE A 79 9.74 -9.83 5.56
CA PHE A 79 8.74 -10.21 4.56
C PHE A 79 8.48 -11.73 4.53
N ARG A 80 9.51 -12.55 4.76
CA ARG A 80 9.40 -14.02 4.72
C ARG A 80 8.29 -14.56 5.63
N SER A 81 8.16 -14.06 6.85
CA SER A 81 7.09 -14.50 7.76
C SER A 81 5.69 -14.15 7.25
N ILE A 82 5.55 -13.01 6.57
CA ILE A 82 4.28 -12.58 5.96
C ILE A 82 3.97 -13.45 4.74
N LEU A 83 4.97 -13.71 3.90
CA LEU A 83 4.86 -14.60 2.75
C LEU A 83 4.44 -16.02 3.17
N ASP A 84 5.10 -16.58 4.18
CA ASP A 84 4.80 -17.93 4.66
C ASP A 84 3.38 -18.02 5.26
N ALA A 85 2.95 -16.98 5.97
CA ALA A 85 1.61 -16.88 6.56
C ALA A 85 0.49 -16.79 5.50
N HIS A 86 0.72 -16.05 4.41
CA HIS A 86 -0.29 -15.74 3.39
C HIS A 86 0.11 -16.19 1.99
N LYS A 87 0.83 -17.32 1.87
CA LYS A 87 1.46 -17.78 0.61
C LYS A 87 0.48 -17.84 -0.56
N ASN A 88 -0.76 -18.28 -0.33
CA ASN A 88 -1.80 -18.33 -1.37
C ASN A 88 -2.12 -16.94 -1.96
N VAL A 89 -2.15 -15.90 -1.14
CA VAL A 89 -2.36 -14.51 -1.60
C VAL A 89 -1.20 -14.08 -2.48
N PHE A 90 0.04 -14.29 -2.05
CA PHE A 90 1.21 -13.92 -2.82
C PHE A 90 1.35 -14.70 -4.13
N MET A 91 0.94 -15.97 -4.17
CA MET A 91 0.90 -16.73 -5.43
C MET A 91 -0.11 -16.14 -6.42
N LEU A 92 -1.23 -15.60 -5.92
CA LEU A 92 -2.20 -14.93 -6.77
C LEU A 92 -1.70 -13.56 -7.24
N LEU A 93 -1.06 -12.78 -6.36
CA LEU A 93 -0.38 -11.53 -6.75
C LEU A 93 0.72 -11.79 -7.78
N ARG A 94 1.47 -12.90 -7.63
CA ARG A 94 2.48 -13.32 -8.61
C ARG A 94 1.86 -13.55 -9.98
N ALA A 95 0.68 -14.17 -10.05
CA ALA A 95 -0.03 -14.35 -11.31
C ALA A 95 -0.45 -13.01 -11.96
N PHE A 96 -0.82 -11.99 -11.18
CA PHE A 96 -1.00 -10.63 -11.72
C PHE A 96 0.32 -10.05 -12.25
N HIS A 97 1.43 -10.26 -11.53
CA HIS A 97 2.75 -9.76 -11.91
C HIS A 97 3.24 -10.36 -13.23
N GLU A 98 3.12 -11.68 -13.39
CA GLU A 98 3.52 -12.41 -14.59
C GLU A 98 2.75 -11.96 -15.84
N GLU A 99 1.55 -11.41 -15.66
CA GLU A 99 0.73 -10.85 -16.74
C GLU A 99 0.85 -9.32 -16.87
N GLU A 100 1.79 -8.68 -16.17
CA GLU A 100 2.00 -7.22 -16.14
C GLU A 100 0.79 -6.43 -15.61
N ARG A 101 -0.12 -7.10 -14.89
CA ARG A 101 -1.35 -6.55 -14.29
C ARG A 101 -1.20 -6.21 -12.80
N LEU A 102 0.02 -6.15 -12.27
CA LEU A 102 0.33 -5.81 -10.88
C LEU A 102 1.02 -4.44 -10.79
N HIS A 103 0.47 -3.54 -10.00
CA HIS A 103 0.99 -2.19 -9.79
C HIS A 103 1.03 -1.87 -8.30
N MET A 104 2.24 -1.62 -7.78
CA MET A 104 2.46 -1.48 -6.34
C MET A 104 2.93 -0.08 -5.99
N ILE A 105 2.30 0.52 -4.99
CA ILE A 105 2.75 1.72 -4.30
C ILE A 105 3.25 1.32 -2.91
N TRP A 106 4.30 1.99 -2.42
CA TRP A 106 4.72 1.85 -1.02
C TRP A 106 4.01 2.88 -0.12
N GLY A 107 3.62 2.44 1.07
CA GLY A 107 3.09 3.24 2.17
C GLY A 107 4.13 3.49 3.27
N ASN A 108 3.67 3.85 4.46
CA ASN A 108 4.57 4.06 5.60
C ASN A 108 4.97 2.77 6.29
N HIS A 109 4.09 1.77 6.37
CA HIS A 109 4.37 0.47 7.01
C HIS A 109 5.40 -0.33 6.23
N ASP A 110 5.38 -0.21 4.91
CA ASP A 110 6.24 -0.92 3.96
C ASP A 110 7.18 0.02 3.18
N MET A 111 7.52 1.18 3.76
CA MET A 111 8.41 2.19 3.15
C MET A 111 9.81 1.67 2.78
N VAL A 112 10.22 0.50 3.29
CA VAL A 112 11.43 -0.20 2.84
C VAL A 112 11.39 -0.53 1.34
N TYR A 113 10.20 -0.72 0.75
CA TYR A 113 10.02 -0.99 -0.66
C TYR A 113 10.31 0.21 -1.57
N ARG A 114 10.55 1.39 -0.99
CA ARG A 114 11.12 2.53 -1.73
C ARG A 114 12.52 2.23 -2.27
N ASP A 115 13.26 1.32 -1.64
CA ASP A 115 14.62 0.94 -2.04
C ASP A 115 14.58 -0.27 -3.00
N PRO A 116 14.93 -0.08 -4.29
CA PRO A 116 14.92 -1.18 -5.27
C PRO A 116 15.86 -2.33 -4.90
N GLU A 117 16.95 -2.07 -4.17
CA GLU A 117 17.86 -3.14 -3.72
C GLU A 117 17.18 -4.01 -2.66
N TYR A 118 16.40 -3.41 -1.76
CA TYR A 118 15.60 -4.13 -0.77
C TYR A 118 14.53 -4.98 -1.47
N VAL A 119 13.79 -4.39 -2.42
CA VAL A 119 12.77 -5.08 -3.21
C VAL A 119 13.38 -6.28 -3.92
N ASN A 120 14.46 -6.08 -4.68
CA ASN A 120 15.08 -7.16 -5.43
C ASN A 120 15.59 -8.29 -4.50
N LYS A 121 16.18 -7.93 -3.36
CA LYS A 121 16.71 -8.91 -2.40
C LYS A 121 15.62 -9.74 -1.72
N HIS A 122 14.46 -9.15 -1.45
CA HIS A 122 13.45 -9.75 -0.57
C HIS A 122 12.19 -10.23 -1.29
N LEU A 123 11.89 -9.69 -2.48
CA LEU A 123 10.64 -9.92 -3.20
C LEU A 123 10.84 -10.63 -4.55
N SER A 124 12.05 -10.71 -5.09
CA SER A 124 12.26 -11.34 -6.41
C SER A 124 12.07 -12.86 -6.40
N THR A 125 12.47 -13.53 -5.33
CA THR A 125 12.39 -14.99 -5.18
C THR A 125 11.93 -15.40 -3.79
N TYR A 126 11.50 -16.66 -3.66
CA TYR A 126 11.27 -17.31 -2.38
C TYR A 126 11.77 -18.76 -2.40
N PHE A 127 12.19 -19.26 -1.26
CA PHE A 127 12.63 -20.66 -1.12
C PHE A 127 11.43 -21.61 -1.10
N ASP A 128 11.38 -22.58 -2.02
CA ASP A 128 10.37 -23.65 -2.03
C ASP A 128 10.92 -24.94 -1.41
N PRO A 129 10.47 -25.34 -0.20
CA PRO A 129 10.95 -26.55 0.46
C PRO A 129 10.62 -27.85 -0.28
N LYS A 130 9.69 -27.82 -1.24
CA LYS A 130 9.31 -29.03 -2.00
C LYS A 130 10.31 -29.36 -3.10
N THR A 131 10.89 -28.34 -3.71
CA THR A 131 11.88 -28.48 -4.78
C THR A 131 13.30 -28.25 -4.27
N ASP A 132 13.46 -27.74 -3.04
CA ASP A 132 14.74 -27.37 -2.42
C ASP A 132 15.48 -26.28 -3.22
N GLU A 133 14.71 -25.35 -3.80
CA GLU A 133 15.22 -24.31 -4.71
C GLU A 133 14.55 -22.96 -4.45
N ASP A 134 15.27 -21.88 -4.73
CA ASP A 134 14.69 -20.54 -4.81
C ASP A 134 13.94 -20.39 -6.14
N VAL A 135 12.65 -20.09 -6.05
CA VAL A 135 11.77 -19.88 -7.20
C VAL A 135 11.34 -18.42 -7.30
N GLU A 136 11.00 -17.98 -8.51
CA GLU A 136 10.58 -16.60 -8.74
C GLU A 136 9.28 -16.26 -8.00
N LEU A 137 9.25 -15.06 -7.42
CA LEU A 137 8.07 -14.46 -6.81
C LEU A 137 7.62 -13.24 -7.61
N PHE A 138 8.38 -12.15 -7.50
CA PHE A 138 8.12 -10.88 -8.17
C PHE A 138 9.37 -10.37 -8.86
N CYS A 139 9.99 -11.20 -9.70
CA CYS A 139 11.23 -10.85 -10.39
C CYS A 139 11.07 -9.50 -11.12
N ASN A 140 11.97 -8.56 -10.84
CA ASN A 140 11.98 -7.19 -11.37
C ASN A 140 10.73 -6.34 -11.07
N ILE A 141 9.99 -6.64 -10.00
CA ILE A 141 8.88 -5.78 -9.59
C ILE A 141 9.37 -4.39 -9.17
N GLU A 142 8.62 -3.38 -9.58
CA GLU A 142 8.90 -1.99 -9.24
C GLU A 142 7.79 -1.44 -8.34
N TYR A 143 8.18 -0.95 -7.17
CA TYR A 143 7.30 -0.18 -6.30
C TYR A 143 7.48 1.32 -6.58
N ASN A 144 6.35 2.03 -6.65
CA ASN A 144 6.31 3.46 -6.95
C ASN A 144 5.81 4.27 -5.75
N GLU A 145 6.12 5.57 -5.66
CA GLU A 145 5.52 6.43 -4.61
C GLU A 145 4.05 6.74 -4.91
N ALA A 146 3.69 6.71 -6.19
CA ALA A 146 2.36 6.97 -6.70
C ALA A 146 2.17 6.41 -8.11
N ILE A 147 0.91 6.31 -8.52
CA ILE A 147 0.48 5.95 -9.87
C ILE A 147 -0.45 7.06 -10.39
N VAL A 148 -0.36 7.36 -11.68
CA VAL A 148 -1.34 8.17 -12.40
C VAL A 148 -1.98 7.29 -13.47
N LEU A 149 -3.28 7.01 -13.34
CA LEU A 149 -4.05 6.46 -14.44
C LEU A 149 -4.39 7.60 -15.40
N LYS A 150 -4.11 7.43 -16.69
CA LYS A 150 -4.40 8.44 -17.70
C LYS A 150 -5.28 7.88 -18.80
N HIS A 151 -6.47 8.46 -18.98
CA HIS A 151 -7.37 8.03 -20.03
C HIS A 151 -6.76 8.35 -21.40
N SER A 152 -6.74 7.37 -22.29
CA SER A 152 -6.01 7.44 -23.55
C SER A 152 -6.59 8.48 -24.53
N GLU A 153 -7.90 8.72 -24.48
CA GLU A 153 -8.58 9.66 -25.39
C GLU A 153 -8.80 11.05 -24.75
N SER A 154 -9.57 11.12 -23.65
CA SER A 154 -9.83 12.38 -22.93
C SER A 154 -8.62 13.01 -22.23
N GLY A 155 -7.55 12.23 -21.99
CA GLY A 155 -6.39 12.68 -21.20
C GLY A 155 -6.67 12.86 -19.71
N GLN A 156 -7.86 12.49 -19.22
CA GLN A 156 -8.22 12.59 -17.81
C GLN A 156 -7.26 11.79 -16.95
N GLU A 157 -6.73 12.42 -15.91
CA GLU A 157 -5.82 11.78 -14.96
C GLU A 157 -6.52 11.47 -13.64
N ILE A 158 -6.22 10.30 -13.07
CA ILE A 158 -6.56 9.90 -11.70
C ILE A 158 -5.24 9.68 -10.97
N PHE A 159 -4.93 10.56 -10.03
CA PHE A 159 -3.74 10.46 -9.20
C PHE A 159 -4.00 9.53 -8.01
N MET A 160 -3.13 8.55 -7.81
CA MET A 160 -3.25 7.55 -6.74
C MET A 160 -1.97 7.51 -5.93
N THR A 161 -2.08 7.66 -4.61
CA THR A 161 -0.95 7.59 -3.68
C THR A 161 -1.42 7.09 -2.33
N HIS A 162 -0.53 6.63 -1.45
CA HIS A 162 -0.95 6.10 -0.15
C HIS A 162 -1.57 7.17 0.77
N GLY A 163 -1.00 8.38 0.82
CA GLY A 163 -1.51 9.48 1.64
C GLY A 163 -0.58 9.90 2.78
N HIS A 164 0.31 9.01 3.23
CA HIS A 164 1.35 9.33 4.22
C HIS A 164 2.30 10.44 3.75
N GLN A 165 2.35 10.76 2.44
CA GLN A 165 3.04 11.94 1.88
C GLN A 165 2.58 13.25 2.54
N ALA A 166 1.33 13.31 3.02
CA ALA A 166 0.79 14.45 3.75
C ALA A 166 1.03 14.40 5.28
N ASP A 167 1.52 13.27 5.79
CA ASP A 167 1.90 13.05 7.19
C ASP A 167 3.40 13.25 7.37
N TRP A 168 3.80 14.33 8.04
CA TRP A 168 5.23 14.62 8.18
C TRP A 168 5.98 13.61 9.05
N TRP A 169 5.35 13.08 10.10
CA TRP A 169 5.99 12.18 11.03
C TRP A 169 6.17 10.80 10.41
N ASN A 170 5.09 10.22 9.88
CA ASN A 170 5.14 8.90 9.26
C ASN A 170 5.87 8.90 7.91
N TYR A 171 6.12 10.07 7.32
CA TYR A 171 6.99 10.18 6.16
C TYR A 171 8.49 10.24 6.50
N ILE A 172 8.90 11.10 7.44
CA ILE A 172 10.33 11.36 7.72
C ILE A 172 10.87 10.44 8.82
N PHE A 173 10.06 10.18 9.85
CA PHE A 173 10.45 9.44 11.05
C PHE A 173 9.84 8.04 11.12
N TRP A 174 9.45 7.48 9.97
CA TRP A 174 8.89 6.12 9.87
C TRP A 174 9.73 5.05 10.58
N ARG A 175 11.07 5.18 10.59
CA ARG A 175 11.97 4.26 11.32
C ARG A 175 11.79 4.33 12.84
N TRP A 176 11.50 5.51 13.38
CA TRP A 176 11.20 5.70 14.80
C TRP A 176 9.80 5.21 15.13
N SER A 177 8.80 5.53 14.29
CA SER A 177 7.45 4.97 14.44
C SER A 177 7.49 3.44 14.45
N ARG A 178 8.17 2.84 13.46
CA ARG A 178 8.41 1.40 13.38
C ARG A 178 9.07 0.84 14.64
N PHE A 179 10.10 1.51 15.15
CA PHE A 179 10.78 1.08 16.38
C PHE A 179 9.81 1.04 17.57
N LEU A 180 9.02 2.10 17.77
CA LEU A 180 8.03 2.16 18.84
C LEU A 180 6.95 1.09 18.68
N VAL A 181 6.47 0.87 17.47
CA VAL A 181 5.49 -0.19 17.18
C VAL A 181 6.05 -1.56 17.58
N ARG A 182 7.29 -1.88 17.18
CA ARG A 182 7.92 -3.18 17.49
C ARG A 182 8.18 -3.40 18.97
N ILE A 183 8.71 -2.39 19.65
CA ILE A 183 9.28 -2.56 21.00
C ILE A 183 8.27 -2.22 22.09
N LEU A 184 7.30 -1.34 21.80
CA LEU A 184 6.31 -0.91 22.77
C LEU A 184 4.90 -1.40 22.43
N TRP A 185 4.38 -1.05 21.25
CA TRP A 185 2.95 -1.25 20.98
C TRP A 185 2.57 -2.70 20.69
N LYS A 186 3.34 -3.44 19.90
CA LYS A 186 3.07 -4.85 19.60
C LYS A 186 3.03 -5.71 20.89
N PRO A 187 4.03 -5.62 21.81
CA PRO A 187 3.94 -6.32 23.10
C PRO A 187 2.73 -5.93 23.95
N LEU A 188 2.37 -4.64 23.98
CA LEU A 188 1.20 -4.16 24.73
C LEU A 188 -0.12 -4.64 24.12
N ASN A 189 -0.22 -4.70 22.79
CA ASN A 189 -1.40 -5.21 22.09
C ASN A 189 -1.66 -6.69 22.44
N VAL A 190 -0.60 -7.51 22.47
CA VAL A 190 -0.68 -8.91 22.92
C VAL A 190 -1.18 -9.03 24.38
N MET A 191 -0.93 -8.03 25.22
CA MET A 191 -1.44 -7.96 26.60
C MET A 191 -2.84 -7.32 26.71
N GLY A 192 -3.50 -7.03 25.58
CA GLY A 192 -4.84 -6.42 25.52
C GLY A 192 -4.85 -4.90 25.67
N ILE A 193 -3.70 -4.23 25.65
CA ILE A 193 -3.58 -2.77 25.72
C ILE A 193 -3.48 -2.23 24.30
N ALA A 194 -4.53 -1.54 23.86
CA ALA A 194 -4.59 -0.98 22.51
C ALA A 194 -3.74 0.30 22.36
N ASP A 195 -3.07 0.44 21.22
CA ASP A 195 -2.28 1.64 20.86
C ASP A 195 -3.20 2.87 20.68
N PRO A 196 -3.07 3.93 21.50
CA PRO A 196 -3.83 5.18 21.37
C PRO A 196 -3.35 6.06 20.20
N THR A 197 -2.18 5.79 19.64
CA THR A 197 -1.62 6.48 18.48
C THR A 197 -2.05 5.88 17.15
N SER A 198 -2.76 4.75 17.18
CA SER A 198 -3.34 4.12 16.00
C SER A 198 -4.21 5.12 15.21
N PRO A 199 -4.12 5.10 13.87
CA PRO A 199 -4.94 5.96 13.01
C PRO A 199 -6.44 5.85 13.34
N ALA A 200 -6.93 4.64 13.64
CA ALA A 200 -8.32 4.38 14.00
C ALA A 200 -8.83 5.19 15.22
N LYS A 201 -7.95 5.68 16.10
CA LYS A 201 -8.31 6.45 17.30
C LYS A 201 -7.84 7.90 17.27
N ASN A 202 -6.79 8.23 16.51
CA ASN A 202 -6.22 9.58 16.46
C ASN A 202 -6.84 10.47 15.37
N TYR A 203 -8.12 10.78 15.54
CA TYR A 203 -8.90 11.59 14.58
C TYR A 203 -8.31 12.98 14.29
N LYS A 204 -7.61 13.60 15.25
CA LYS A 204 -7.07 14.97 15.07
C LYS A 204 -5.96 15.02 14.03
N GLU A 205 -5.02 14.07 14.07
CA GLU A 205 -3.94 14.01 13.09
C GLU A 205 -4.46 13.56 11.72
N LEU A 206 -5.37 12.59 11.68
CA LEU A 206 -6.06 12.21 10.45
C LEU A 206 -6.75 13.39 9.76
N ILE A 207 -7.48 14.22 10.52
CA ILE A 207 -8.12 15.43 9.99
C ILE A 207 -7.08 16.41 9.44
N LYS A 208 -5.88 16.52 10.04
CA LYS A 208 -4.81 17.37 9.52
C LYS A 208 -4.25 16.82 8.21
N VAL A 209 -4.04 15.51 8.11
CA VAL A 209 -3.59 14.84 6.88
C VAL A 209 -4.63 15.04 5.77
N GLU A 210 -5.91 14.75 6.03
CA GLU A 210 -7.02 14.99 5.10
C GLU A 210 -7.04 16.44 4.61
N ARG A 211 -6.93 17.42 5.53
CA ARG A 211 -6.93 18.86 5.18
C ARG A 211 -5.77 19.22 4.26
N ARG A 212 -4.58 18.65 4.48
CA ARG A 212 -3.41 18.91 3.64
C ARG A 212 -3.57 18.32 2.24
N ILE A 213 -4.10 17.09 2.14
CA ILE A 213 -4.40 16.45 0.85
C ILE A 213 -5.48 17.25 0.11
N LYS A 214 -6.59 17.59 0.77
CA LYS A 214 -7.65 18.42 0.17
C LYS A 214 -7.14 19.76 -0.32
N LYS A 215 -6.32 20.44 0.50
CA LYS A 215 -5.69 21.69 0.08
C LYS A 215 -4.83 21.49 -1.17
N TRP A 216 -4.03 20.42 -1.22
CA TRP A 216 -3.22 20.11 -2.40
C TRP A 216 -4.09 19.86 -3.64
N ILE A 217 -5.20 19.12 -3.53
CA ILE A 217 -6.14 18.87 -4.63
C ILE A 217 -6.72 20.18 -5.18
N VAL A 218 -7.20 21.07 -4.29
CA VAL A 218 -7.75 22.38 -4.68
C VAL A 218 -6.69 23.26 -5.33
N ASP A 219 -5.46 23.26 -4.80
CA ASP A 219 -4.33 24.00 -5.37
C ASP A 219 -3.83 23.41 -6.71
N ASN A 220 -4.39 22.28 -7.17
CA ASN A 220 -4.01 21.51 -8.35
C ASN A 220 -5.22 21.23 -9.28
N ASP A 221 -6.09 22.22 -9.45
CA ASP A 221 -7.24 22.19 -10.38
C ASP A 221 -8.26 21.07 -10.08
N ASN A 222 -8.46 20.75 -8.80
CA ASN A 222 -9.39 19.70 -8.34
C ASN A 222 -9.13 18.33 -8.97
N ARG A 223 -7.86 18.00 -9.21
CA ARG A 223 -7.44 16.73 -9.79
C ARG A 223 -8.03 15.54 -9.03
N LEU A 224 -8.63 14.60 -9.78
CA LEU A 224 -9.14 13.34 -9.24
C LEU A 224 -8.01 12.61 -8.51
N THR A 225 -8.21 12.39 -7.21
CA THR A 225 -7.17 11.86 -6.33
C THR A 225 -7.75 10.76 -5.45
N VAL A 226 -7.10 9.60 -5.43
CA VAL A 226 -7.44 8.46 -4.57
C VAL A 226 -6.30 8.25 -3.57
N VAL A 227 -6.64 8.16 -2.28
CA VAL A 227 -5.68 7.94 -1.20
C VAL A 227 -6.16 6.92 -0.17
N GLY A 228 -5.21 6.17 0.39
CA GLY A 228 -5.38 5.32 1.57
C GLY A 228 -5.05 6.06 2.88
N HIS A 229 -4.41 5.36 3.82
CA HIS A 229 -3.78 5.86 5.08
C HIS A 229 -4.72 6.48 6.12
N THR A 230 -5.85 7.04 5.70
CA THR A 230 -6.71 7.88 6.56
C THR A 230 -7.80 7.10 7.27
N HIS A 231 -8.05 5.84 6.86
CA HIS A 231 -9.10 4.95 7.36
C HIS A 231 -10.51 5.58 7.46
N ARG A 232 -10.75 6.68 6.74
CA ARG A 232 -12.00 7.43 6.75
C ARG A 232 -12.52 7.55 5.32
N PRO A 233 -13.67 6.91 4.99
CA PRO A 233 -14.25 7.07 3.66
C PRO A 233 -14.66 8.53 3.46
N ARG A 234 -14.15 9.14 2.40
CA ARG A 234 -14.46 10.52 2.01
C ARG A 234 -14.65 10.57 0.52
N PHE A 235 -15.86 10.93 0.12
CA PHE A 235 -16.21 11.20 -1.28
C PHE A 235 -16.39 12.71 -1.46
N PRO A 236 -16.17 13.23 -2.68
CA PRO A 236 -16.59 14.59 -3.01
C PRO A 236 -18.11 14.73 -2.80
N GLU A 237 -18.58 15.96 -2.56
CA GLU A 237 -20.03 16.21 -2.56
C GLU A 237 -20.59 15.91 -3.96
N PRO A 238 -21.77 15.28 -4.08
CA PRO A 238 -22.42 15.09 -5.37
C PRO A 238 -22.58 16.45 -6.07
N GLY A 239 -22.10 16.53 -7.31
CA GLY A 239 -22.23 17.70 -8.17
C GLY A 239 -23.63 17.88 -8.75
#